data_AF-N1V1K0-F1
#
_entry.id   AF-N1V1K0-F1
#
_cell.length_a   1.000
_cell.length_b   1.000
_cell.length_c   1.000
_cell.angle_alpha   90.00
_cell.angle_beta   90.00
_cell.angle_gamma   90.00
#
_symmetry.space_group_name_H-M   'P 1'
#
loop_
_entity.id
_entity.type
_entity.pdbx_description
1 polymer ?
#
loop_
_entity_poly.entity_id
_entity_poly.type
_entity_poly.pdbx_seq_one_letter_code
_entity_poly.pdbx_strand_id
1 'polypeptide(L)' 'MGGRTNNLRTRHWADFAATLDLPQRAARRLDTLALKAAIAVDLASLPFGGFPLNHAQRELRLRRQVEAVAG' A
#
# COMPACT_ATOMS: atom_id res chain seq x y z
N MET A 1 11.16 4.11 -0.86
CA MET A 1 11.18 4.56 0.55
C MET A 1 12.46 4.04 1.22
N GLY A 2 13.37 4.92 1.63
CA GLY A 2 14.75 4.55 2.01
C GLY A 2 15.58 4.02 0.82
N GLY A 3 15.40 4.59 -0.37
CA GLY A 3 16.08 4.14 -1.61
C GLY A 3 15.51 2.88 -2.27
N ARG A 4 14.58 2.16 -1.61
CA ARG A 4 13.94 0.96 -2.18
C ARG A 4 12.66 1.28 -2.95
N THR A 5 12.44 0.55 -4.04
CA THR A 5 11.20 0.58 -4.86
C THR A 5 10.36 -0.70 -4.75
N ASN A 6 10.91 -1.80 -4.20
CA ASN A 6 10.18 -3.04 -3.90
C ASN A 6 10.40 -3.50 -2.45
N ASN A 7 9.63 -4.52 -2.02
CA ASN A 7 9.75 -5.15 -0.69
C ASN A 7 9.76 -4.11 0.45
N LEU A 8 8.86 -3.13 0.32
CA LEU A 8 8.73 -2.04 1.27
C LEU A 8 8.16 -2.59 2.58
N ARG A 9 8.89 -2.35 3.67
CA ARG A 9 8.48 -2.66 5.04
C ARG A 9 8.04 -1.38 5.74
N THR A 10 7.30 -1.51 6.83
CA THR A 10 6.81 -0.39 7.64
C THR A 10 7.92 0.59 8.05
N ARG A 11 9.12 0.09 8.39
CA ARG A 11 10.27 0.94 8.70
C ARG A 11 10.66 1.88 7.54
N HIS A 12 10.57 1.42 6.30
CA HIS A 12 10.94 2.24 5.15
C HIS A 12 9.95 3.40 4.96
N TRP A 13 8.67 3.17 5.28
CA TRP A 13 7.64 4.22 5.27
C TRP A 13 7.85 5.24 6.40
N ALA A 14 8.25 4.78 7.59
CA ALA A 14 8.64 5.67 8.68
C ALA A 14 9.86 6.54 8.31
N ASP A 15 10.89 5.94 7.68
CA ASP A 15 12.07 6.69 7.21
C ASP A 15 11.68 7.76 6.18
N PHE A 16 10.75 7.44 5.27
CA PHE A 16 10.25 8.41 4.30
C PHE A 16 9.45 9.54 4.94
N ALA A 17 8.60 9.24 5.92
CA ALA A 17 7.87 10.27 6.65
C ALA A 17 8.83 11.22 7.39
N ALA A 18 9.93 10.69 7.94
CA ALA A 18 10.98 11.50 8.54
C ALA A 18 11.66 12.43 7.53
N THR A 19 11.87 11.99 6.27
CA THR A 19 12.40 12.89 5.22
C THR A 19 11.47 14.04 4.85
N LEU A 20 10.17 13.91 5.16
CA LEU A 20 9.15 14.95 4.95
C LEU A 20 8.87 15.76 6.22
N ASP A 21 9.65 15.54 7.29
CA ASP A 21 9.49 16.14 8.61
C ASP A 21 8.09 15.93 9.22
N LEU A 22 7.45 14.81 8.87
CA LEU A 22 6.11 14.48 9.34
C LEU A 22 6.17 13.88 10.76
N PRO A 23 5.33 14.36 11.70
CA PRO A 23 5.20 13.71 13.00
C PRO A 23 4.78 12.25 12.86
N GLN A 24 5.35 11.36 13.67
CA GLN A 24 5.09 9.91 13.58
C GLN A 24 3.61 9.54 13.64
N ARG A 25 2.81 10.32 14.38
CA ARG A 25 1.35 10.15 14.48
C ARG A 25 0.64 10.49 13.16
N ALA A 26 1.11 11.51 12.44
CA ALA A 26 0.61 11.87 11.12
C ALA A 26 1.02 10.84 10.07
N ALA A 27 2.27 10.34 10.13
CA ALA A 27 2.76 9.27 9.25
C ALA A 27 1.88 8.01 9.33
N ARG A 28 1.58 7.53 10.54
CA ARG A 28 0.70 6.37 10.73
C ARG A 28 -0.70 6.57 10.17
N ARG A 29 -1.27 7.79 10.33
CA ARG A 29 -2.58 8.12 9.76
C ARG A 29 -2.55 8.13 8.24
N LEU A 30 -1.49 8.66 7.63
CA LEU A 30 -1.29 8.66 6.19
C LEU A 30 -1.12 7.25 5.64
N ASP A 31 -0.38 6.37 6.34
CA ASP A 31 -0.22 4.96 5.94
C ASP A 31 -1.58 4.25 5.91
N THR A 32 -2.42 4.43 6.92
CA THR A 32 -3.78 3.86 6.93
C THR A 32 -4.65 4.45 5.82
N LEU A 33 -4.55 5.75 5.55
CA LEU A 33 -5.30 6.40 4.48
C LEU A 33 -4.86 5.88 3.10
N ALA A 34 -3.56 5.75 2.87
CA ALA A 34 -2.98 5.24 1.64
C ALA A 34 -3.39 3.77 1.41
N LEU A 35 -3.40 2.95 2.47
CA LEU A 35 -3.87 1.57 2.38
C LEU A 35 -5.36 1.50 2.01
N LYS A 36 -6.21 2.28 2.69
CA LYS A 36 -7.64 2.36 2.37
C LYS A 36 -7.89 2.81 0.93
N ALA A 37 -7.17 3.83 0.47
CA ALA A 37 -7.26 4.30 -0.90
C ALA A 37 -6.84 3.21 -1.90
N ALA A 38 -5.70 2.54 -1.66
CA ALA A 38 -5.21 1.47 -2.51
C ALA A 38 -6.19 0.28 -2.59
N ILE A 39 -6.87 -0.03 -1.49
CA ILE A 39 -7.90 -1.06 -1.45
C ILE A 39 -9.14 -0.64 -2.24
N ALA A 40 -9.50 0.64 -2.24
CA ALA A 40 -10.66 1.13 -2.96
C ALA A 40 -10.45 1.24 -4.49
N VAL A 41 -9.20 1.17 -4.98
CA VAL A 41 -8.90 1.25 -6.42
C VAL A 41 -9.49 0.04 -7.16
N ASP A 42 -10.30 0.31 -8.17
CA ASP A 42 -10.68 -0.68 -9.16
C ASP A 42 -9.54 -0.87 -10.16
N LEU A 43 -8.75 -1.92 -9.95
CA LEU A 43 -7.63 -2.26 -10.83
C LEU A 43 -8.07 -2.57 -12.27
N ALA A 44 -9.31 -2.99 -12.50
CA ALA A 44 -9.83 -3.28 -13.84
C ALA A 44 -10.05 -2.00 -14.68
N SER A 45 -10.11 -0.83 -14.05
CA SER A 45 -10.24 0.46 -14.73
C SER A 45 -8.93 1.01 -15.29
N LEU A 46 -7.79 0.39 -14.93
CA LEU A 46 -6.46 0.88 -15.31
C LEU A 46 -6.08 0.38 -16.73
N PRO A 47 -5.26 1.14 -17.49
CA PRO A 47 -4.91 0.82 -18.88
C PRO A 47 -3.84 -0.29 -18.96
N PHE A 48 -3.99 -1.37 -18.18
CA PHE A 48 -3.17 -2.56 -18.26
C PHE A 48 -4.03 -3.82 -18.10
N GLY A 49 -3.74 -4.85 -18.89
CA GLY A 49 -4.49 -6.10 -18.92
C GLY A 49 -3.60 -7.34 -18.82
N GLY A 50 -4.21 -8.52 -18.91
CA GLY A 50 -3.48 -9.80 -18.94
C GLY A 50 -2.79 -10.14 -17.61
N PHE A 51 -1.58 -10.72 -17.70
CA PHE A 51 -0.83 -11.21 -16.54
C PHE A 51 -0.61 -10.15 -15.44
N PRO A 52 -0.21 -8.89 -15.74
CA PRO A 52 -0.10 -7.83 -14.74
C PRO A 52 -1.40 -7.58 -13.95
N LEU A 53 -2.54 -7.50 -14.65
CA LEU A 53 -3.84 -7.27 -14.01
C LEU A 53 -4.25 -8.46 -13.13
N ASN A 54 -4.11 -9.68 -13.67
CA ASN A 54 -4.46 -10.90 -12.95
C ASN A 54 -3.63 -11.08 -11.66
N HIS A 55 -2.32 -10.79 -11.74
CA HIS A 55 -1.42 -10.91 -10.61
C HIS A 55 -1.71 -9.84 -9.55
N ALA A 56 -1.98 -8.60 -9.97
CA ALA A 56 -2.35 -7.51 -9.07
C ALA A 56 -3.68 -7.79 -8.35
N GLN A 57 -4.71 -8.24 -9.08
CA GLN A 57 -6.01 -8.61 -8.50
C GLN A 57 -5.92 -9.80 -7.52
N ARG A 58 -5.09 -10.81 -7.83
CA ARG A 58 -4.84 -11.94 -6.94
C ARG A 58 -4.18 -11.49 -5.64
N GLU A 59 -3.11 -10.69 -5.72
CA GLU A 59 -2.40 -10.16 -4.57
C GLU A 59 -3.30 -9.28 -3.70
N LEU A 60 -4.09 -8.41 -4.33
CA LEU A 60 -5.05 -7.54 -3.65
C LEU A 60 -6.10 -8.36 -2.87
N ARG A 61 -6.62 -9.43 -3.46
CA ARG A 61 -7.59 -10.33 -2.82
C ARG A 61 -7.01 -10.98 -1.56
N LEU A 62 -5.78 -11.50 -1.63
CA LEU A 62 -5.11 -12.11 -0.49
C LEU A 62 -4.90 -11.10 0.65
N ARG A 63 -4.48 -9.87 0.31
CA ARG A 63 -4.25 -8.81 1.30
C ARG A 63 -5.55 -8.36 1.98
N ARG A 64 -6.65 -8.24 1.23
CA ARG A 64 -7.97 -7.91 1.79
C ARG A 64 -8.47 -8.99 2.76
N GLN A 65 -8.23 -10.26 2.47
CA GLN A 65 -8.59 -11.36 3.38
C GLN A 65 -7.79 -11.28 4.69
N VAL A 66 -6.49 -10.94 4.62
CA VAL A 66 -5.65 -10.77 5.81
C VAL A 66 -6.12 -9.59 6.68
N GLU A 67 -6.49 -8.47 6.06
CA GLU A 67 -7.01 -7.30 6.80
C GLU A 67 -8.37 -7.56 7.45
N ALA A 68 -9.29 -8.26 6.76
CA ALA A 68 -10.60 -8.61 7.30
C ALA A 68 -10.53 -9.56 8.52
N VAL A 69 -9.43 -10.31 8.67
CA VAL A 69 -9.17 -11.20 9.82
C VAL A 69 -8.44 -10.46 10.96
N ALA A 70 -7.81 -9.33 10.66
CA ALA A 70 -7.02 -8.56 11.62
C ALA A 70 -7.78 -7.38 12.28
N GLY A 71 -8.99 -7.07 11.81
CA GLY A 71 -9.90 -6.09 12.39
C GLY A 71 -10.94 -6.72 13.31
#